data_AF-E3UMZ7-F1
#
_entry.id   AF-E3UMZ7-F1
#
_cell.length_a   1.000
_cell.length_b   1.000
_cell.length_c   1.000
_cell.angle_alpha   90.00
_cell.angle_beta   90.00
_cell.angle_gamma   90.00
#
_symmetry.space_group_name_H-M   'P 1'
#
loop_
_entity.id
_entity.type
_entity.pdbx_description
1 polymer ?
#
loop_
_entity_poly.entity_id
_entity_poly.type
_entity_poly.pdbx_seq_one_letter_code
_entity_poly.pdbx_strand_id
1 'polypeptide(L)'
;MASNSNVVFGDEESQLSGGTNRVQPCSSTPRNRNTIDDDGKKQNFLSLSQRLGIQDFFCLDVWRASMGELLGSAVLVFMLDTIVISTFESDTKMPNLIMSILIAVVITILLLAVVPVSGGHINPVISFSAALVGIISMSRAIIYIVAQCLGAVLGALALRAVVSSSIEDTFSLGGCTVTIIAPGPNGPVTVGLETAQALWLEIFCTFVFLFASIWMAYDHRQAKALGHVTVLSIVGLVLGLLVFISTTVTAKKGYGGAGINPARCLGPAIIRGGHLWDGHWIFWVGPTIGCVAFYVYTKIIPPKHFLAEYGFKHDFVGVVKALSNV
;
A
#
# COMPACT_ATOMS: atom_id res chain seq x y z
N MET A 1 37.84 54.97 -6.98
CA MET A 1 37.74 54.04 -8.12
C MET A 1 38.22 52.69 -7.64
N ALA A 2 37.33 51.70 -7.62
CA ALA A 2 37.55 50.40 -7.02
C ALA A 2 38.54 49.56 -7.85
N SER A 3 39.46 48.89 -7.16
CA SER A 3 40.42 47.93 -7.71
C SER A 3 39.91 46.51 -7.52
N ASN A 4 40.07 45.71 -8.58
CA ASN A 4 39.78 44.29 -8.68
C ASN A 4 40.34 43.44 -7.54
N SER A 5 39.63 42.38 -7.18
CA SER A 5 40.22 41.15 -6.63
C SER A 5 39.42 39.94 -7.12
N ASN A 6 39.98 39.22 -8.08
CA ASN A 6 39.60 37.85 -8.40
C ASN A 6 40.07 36.94 -7.26
N VAL A 7 39.21 36.01 -6.81
CA VAL A 7 39.62 34.89 -5.99
C VAL A 7 39.09 33.60 -6.62
N VAL A 8 40.04 32.75 -7.02
CA VAL A 8 39.91 31.33 -7.33
C VAL A 8 40.89 30.60 -6.40
N PHE A 9 40.70 29.29 -6.22
CA PHE A 9 41.41 28.29 -5.40
C PHE A 9 40.77 28.04 -4.03
N GLY A 10 40.53 26.81 -3.58
CA GLY A 10 40.82 25.47 -4.09
C GLY A 10 40.35 24.45 -3.05
N ASP A 11 40.06 23.22 -3.48
CA ASP A 11 39.69 22.08 -2.62
C ASP A 11 40.90 21.60 -1.81
N GLU A 12 40.71 21.30 -0.52
CA GLU A 12 41.37 20.22 0.25
C GLU A 12 41.00 20.35 1.74
N GLU A 13 40.33 19.34 2.31
CA GLU A 13 40.73 18.78 3.61
C GLU A 13 40.04 17.43 3.87
N SER A 14 40.81 16.37 3.65
CA SER A 14 40.63 15.07 4.29
C SER A 14 41.49 15.02 5.55
N GLN A 15 40.97 14.41 6.62
CA GLN A 15 41.66 13.65 7.69
C GLN A 15 41.27 14.11 9.11
N LEU A 16 40.32 13.40 9.72
CA LEU A 16 40.43 13.06 11.14
C LEU A 16 39.71 11.72 11.39
N SER A 17 40.53 10.69 11.60
CA SER A 17 40.12 9.37 12.08
C SER A 17 40.40 9.30 13.58
N GLY A 18 39.42 8.88 14.38
CA GLY A 18 39.55 8.64 15.82
C GLY A 18 38.24 8.10 16.38
N GLY A 19 38.20 6.79 16.65
CA GLY A 19 36.96 6.02 16.81
C GLY A 19 36.26 6.11 18.16
N THR A 20 35.02 5.60 18.18
CA THR A 20 34.50 4.60 19.14
C THR A 20 33.05 4.22 18.83
N ASN A 21 32.80 2.90 18.83
CA ASN A 21 31.52 2.19 19.02
C ASN A 21 30.28 2.67 18.24
N ARG A 22 30.17 2.23 16.98
CA ARG A 22 28.87 2.06 16.32
C ARG A 22 28.66 0.58 16.02
N VAL A 23 27.66 -0.02 16.67
CA VAL A 23 27.17 -1.37 16.37
C VAL A 23 26.82 -1.41 14.87
N GLN A 24 27.55 -2.20 14.08
CA GLN A 24 27.20 -2.46 12.69
C GLN A 24 25.89 -3.27 12.65
N PRO A 25 24.91 -2.93 11.79
CA PRO A 25 23.84 -3.85 11.48
C PRO A 25 24.47 -5.06 10.79
N CYS A 26 24.27 -6.25 11.35
CA CYS A 26 24.59 -7.51 10.66
C CYS A 26 23.76 -7.58 9.38
N SER A 27 24.37 -7.24 8.25
CA SER A 27 23.84 -7.58 6.94
C SER A 27 24.07 -9.08 6.72
N SER A 28 23.03 -9.88 6.87
CA SER A 28 23.05 -11.29 6.52
C SER A 28 22.90 -11.43 5.00
N THR A 29 24.00 -11.25 4.28
CA THR A 29 24.12 -11.68 2.89
C THR A 29 25.38 -12.55 2.77
N PRO A 30 25.29 -13.79 2.29
CA PRO A 30 26.47 -14.63 2.12
C PRO A 30 27.37 -14.03 1.03
N ARG A 31 28.61 -13.69 1.42
CA ARG A 31 29.66 -13.21 0.53
C ARG A 31 30.18 -14.38 -0.32
N ASN A 32 29.66 -14.54 -1.53
CA ASN A 32 30.19 -15.53 -2.45
C ASN A 32 31.46 -14.97 -3.13
N ARG A 33 32.61 -15.47 -2.71
CA ARG A 33 33.91 -15.20 -3.32
C ARG A 33 34.22 -16.42 -4.20
N ASN A 34 34.21 -16.24 -5.53
CA ASN A 34 35.28 -16.68 -6.44
C ASN A 34 34.83 -16.79 -7.91
N THR A 35 35.86 -16.55 -8.75
CA THR A 35 36.09 -17.08 -10.11
C THR A 35 35.25 -16.52 -11.25
N ILE A 36 35.90 -15.62 -11.98
CA ILE A 36 35.83 -15.51 -13.44
C ILE A 36 35.97 -16.94 -14.00
N ASP A 37 34.91 -17.44 -14.62
CA ASP A 37 35.03 -18.47 -15.65
C ASP A 37 34.04 -18.17 -16.77
N ASP A 38 34.61 -18.26 -17.95
CA ASP A 38 34.08 -18.08 -19.28
C ASP A 38 33.09 -19.22 -19.60
N ASP A 39 31.82 -18.91 -19.86
CA ASP A 39 31.05 -19.68 -20.86
C ASP A 39 29.78 -18.95 -21.31
N GLY A 40 29.74 -18.63 -22.60
CA GLY A 40 28.54 -18.18 -23.29
C GLY A 40 27.50 -19.31 -23.39
N LYS A 41 26.22 -18.92 -23.37
CA LYS A 41 25.02 -19.78 -23.54
C LYS A 41 24.63 -20.64 -22.33
N LYS A 42 24.13 -19.98 -21.27
CA LYS A 42 23.01 -20.50 -20.47
C LYS A 42 21.91 -19.46 -20.41
N GLN A 43 21.01 -19.45 -21.39
CA GLN A 43 19.67 -18.95 -21.16
C GLN A 43 19.01 -19.91 -20.15
N ASN A 44 19.17 -19.60 -18.86
CA ASN A 44 18.62 -20.39 -17.77
C ASN A 44 17.09 -20.43 -17.90
N PHE A 45 16.55 -21.58 -18.30
CA PHE A 45 15.16 -21.95 -18.05
C PHE A 45 15.00 -22.14 -16.53
N LEU A 46 14.93 -21.04 -15.76
CA LEU A 46 14.48 -21.10 -14.38
C LEU A 46 13.10 -21.77 -14.37
N SER A 47 12.94 -22.79 -13.52
CA SER A 47 11.69 -23.52 -13.37
C SER A 47 10.54 -22.55 -13.05
N LEU A 48 9.35 -22.82 -13.58
CA LEU A 48 8.13 -22.05 -13.28
C LEU A 48 7.93 -21.84 -11.76
N SER A 49 8.30 -22.85 -10.96
CA SER A 49 8.29 -22.78 -9.49
C SER A 49 9.17 -21.67 -8.92
N GLN A 50 10.32 -21.40 -9.55
CA GLN A 50 11.23 -20.32 -9.14
C GLN A 50 10.69 -18.96 -9.59
N ARG A 51 10.02 -18.88 -10.75
CA ARG A 51 9.38 -17.65 -11.24
C ARG A 51 8.12 -17.25 -10.48
N LEU A 52 7.38 -18.21 -9.92
CA LEU A 52 6.26 -17.92 -9.01
C LEU A 52 6.72 -17.65 -7.57
N GLY A 53 7.97 -17.97 -7.25
CA GLY A 53 8.53 -17.82 -5.92
C GLY A 53 7.95 -18.81 -4.90
N ILE A 54 7.63 -20.04 -5.29
CA ILE A 54 7.01 -21.05 -4.40
C ILE A 54 7.85 -21.29 -3.14
N GLN A 55 9.16 -21.04 -3.21
CA GLN A 55 10.07 -21.10 -2.06
C GLN A 55 9.67 -20.15 -0.92
N ASP A 56 8.98 -19.04 -1.21
CA ASP A 56 8.52 -18.11 -0.19
C ASP A 56 7.51 -18.76 0.78
N PHE A 57 6.73 -19.78 0.36
CA PHE A 57 5.84 -20.52 1.26
C PHE A 57 6.60 -21.28 2.35
N PHE A 58 7.85 -21.66 2.09
CA PHE A 58 8.69 -22.41 3.02
C PHE A 58 9.73 -21.51 3.72
N CYS A 59 9.76 -20.21 3.39
CA CYS A 59 10.73 -19.28 3.93
C CYS A 59 10.21 -18.66 5.24
N LEU A 60 10.88 -18.98 6.35
CA LEU A 60 10.46 -18.51 7.68
C LEU A 60 10.55 -16.98 7.82
N ASP A 61 11.48 -16.33 7.12
CA ASP A 61 11.60 -14.87 7.14
C ASP A 61 10.41 -14.18 6.44
N VAL A 62 9.82 -14.81 5.42
CA VAL A 62 8.58 -14.31 4.78
C VAL A 62 7.42 -14.39 5.75
N TRP A 63 7.30 -15.49 6.49
CA TRP A 63 6.28 -15.63 7.53
C TRP A 63 6.48 -14.63 8.67
N ARG A 64 7.72 -14.41 9.12
CA ARG A 64 8.02 -13.35 10.10
C ARG A 64 7.64 -11.97 9.59
N ALA A 65 7.97 -11.65 8.34
CA ALA A 65 7.56 -10.40 7.71
C ALA A 65 6.03 -10.29 7.61
N SER A 66 5.33 -11.39 7.31
CA SER A 66 3.86 -11.42 7.26
C SER A 66 3.20 -11.10 8.60
N MET A 67 3.88 -11.33 9.73
CA MET A 67 3.38 -10.88 11.04
C MET A 67 3.37 -9.35 11.16
N GLY A 68 4.33 -8.67 10.52
CA GLY A 68 4.32 -7.21 10.40
C GLY A 68 3.13 -6.71 9.58
N GLU A 69 2.80 -7.41 8.48
CA GLU A 69 1.61 -7.13 7.67
C GLU A 69 0.31 -7.37 8.45
N LEU A 70 0.21 -8.47 9.21
CA LEU A 70 -0.94 -8.78 10.04
C LEU A 70 -1.17 -7.73 11.13
N LEU A 71 -0.15 -7.44 11.95
CA LEU A 71 -0.26 -6.46 13.02
C LEU A 71 -0.44 -5.05 12.47
N GLY A 72 0.28 -4.70 11.40
CA GLY A 72 0.15 -3.44 10.70
C GLY A 72 -1.26 -3.22 10.18
N SER A 73 -1.86 -4.20 9.50
CA SER A 73 -3.25 -4.10 9.03
C SER A 73 -4.28 -4.08 10.15
N ALA A 74 -4.03 -4.77 11.27
CA ALA A 74 -4.92 -4.68 12.44
C ALA A 74 -4.94 -3.26 13.02
N VAL A 75 -3.77 -2.66 13.23
CA VAL A 75 -3.65 -1.27 13.70
C VAL A 75 -4.22 -0.30 12.67
N LEU A 76 -3.97 -0.53 11.37
CA LEU A 76 -4.51 0.30 10.28
C LEU A 76 -6.03 0.36 10.34
N VAL A 77 -6.70 -0.79 10.39
CA VAL A 77 -8.17 -0.85 10.39
C VAL A 77 -8.73 -0.23 11.65
N PHE A 78 -8.20 -0.60 12.82
CA PHE A 78 -8.62 -0.01 14.09
C PHE A 78 -8.53 1.52 14.05
N MET A 79 -7.39 2.08 13.64
CA MET A 79 -7.15 3.53 13.65
C MET A 79 -7.99 4.26 12.60
N LEU A 80 -8.02 3.79 11.35
CA LEU A 80 -8.76 4.45 10.27
C LEU A 80 -10.27 4.46 10.56
N ASP A 81 -10.82 3.34 10.98
CA ASP A 81 -12.25 3.23 11.24
C ASP A 81 -12.66 4.03 12.48
N THR A 82 -11.81 4.07 13.50
CA THR A 82 -11.99 4.99 14.64
C THR A 82 -11.98 6.45 14.17
N ILE A 83 -11.04 6.86 13.31
CA ILE A 83 -10.99 8.23 12.77
C ILE A 83 -12.27 8.56 12.01
N VAL A 84 -12.78 7.64 11.18
CA VAL A 84 -14.05 7.81 10.47
C VAL A 84 -15.18 8.07 11.47
N ILE A 85 -15.36 7.19 12.46
CA ILE A 85 -16.41 7.30 13.48
C ILE A 85 -16.27 8.63 14.24
N SER A 86 -15.11 8.87 14.86
CA SER A 86 -14.89 10.03 15.73
C SER A 86 -15.06 11.35 14.98
N THR A 87 -14.68 11.42 13.71
CA THR A 87 -14.78 12.66 12.93
C THR A 87 -16.23 13.02 12.60
N PHE A 88 -17.08 12.02 12.30
CA PHE A 88 -18.50 12.24 12.08
C PHE A 88 -19.28 12.44 13.39
N GLU A 89 -18.82 11.87 14.50
CA GLU A 89 -19.44 12.05 15.82
C GLU A 89 -19.12 13.43 16.44
N SER A 90 -17.95 14.01 16.16
CA SER A 90 -17.45 15.24 16.79
C SER A 90 -18.13 16.55 16.33
N ASP A 91 -19.26 16.48 15.61
CA ASP A 91 -20.07 17.62 15.10
C ASP A 91 -19.23 18.77 14.48
N THR A 92 -18.18 18.39 13.73
CA THR A 92 -17.27 19.36 13.11
C THR A 92 -17.85 19.90 11.81
N LYS A 93 -17.52 21.15 11.45
CA LYS A 93 -18.01 21.79 10.21
C LYS A 93 -17.49 21.15 8.92
N MET A 94 -16.31 20.53 8.96
CA MET A 94 -15.62 19.95 7.78
C MET A 94 -15.09 18.55 8.09
N PRO A 95 -15.98 17.57 8.36
CA PRO A 95 -15.56 16.25 8.81
C PRO A 95 -14.68 15.55 7.78
N ASN A 96 -15.03 15.61 6.49
CA ASN A 96 -14.24 14.96 5.43
C ASN A 96 -12.79 15.46 5.36
N LEU A 97 -12.56 16.76 5.61
CA LEU A 97 -11.21 17.35 5.59
C LEU A 97 -10.39 16.88 6.80
N ILE A 98 -10.96 16.93 7.99
CA ILE A 98 -10.29 16.51 9.23
C ILE A 98 -9.95 15.03 9.16
N MET A 99 -10.91 14.20 8.77
CA MET A 99 -10.74 12.76 8.56
C MET A 99 -9.56 12.50 7.62
N SER A 100 -9.52 13.17 6.47
CA SER A 100 -8.48 12.97 5.45
C SER A 100 -7.08 13.35 5.93
N ILE A 101 -6.96 14.44 6.72
CA ILE A 101 -5.68 14.85 7.32
C ILE A 101 -5.22 13.82 8.36
N LEU A 102 -6.12 13.35 9.23
CA LEU A 102 -5.80 12.35 10.25
C LEU A 102 -5.38 11.02 9.63
N ILE A 103 -6.08 10.60 8.57
CA ILE A 103 -5.73 9.41 7.78
C ILE A 103 -4.31 9.55 7.20
N ALA A 104 -3.97 10.71 6.62
CA ALA A 104 -2.64 10.94 6.06
C ALA A 104 -1.54 10.81 7.13
N VAL A 105 -1.75 11.39 8.31
CA VAL A 105 -0.81 11.33 9.44
C VAL A 105 -0.66 9.90 9.96
N VAL A 106 -1.76 9.20 10.22
CA VAL A 106 -1.73 7.83 10.76
C VAL A 106 -1.06 6.87 9.78
N ILE A 107 -1.39 6.96 8.49
CA ILE A 107 -0.78 6.09 7.47
C ILE A 107 0.73 6.33 7.41
N THR A 108 1.17 7.59 7.45
CA THR A 108 2.61 7.92 7.47
C THR A 108 3.32 7.27 8.66
N ILE A 109 2.77 7.44 9.87
CA ILE A 109 3.35 6.88 11.11
C ILE A 109 3.36 5.35 11.06
N LEU A 110 2.26 4.75 10.61
CA LEU A 110 2.14 3.30 10.56
C LEU A 110 3.10 2.68 9.54
N LEU A 111 3.25 3.31 8.37
CA LEU A 111 4.25 2.88 7.39
C LEU A 111 5.67 2.97 7.96
N LEU A 112 6.01 4.05 8.67
CA LEU A 112 7.32 4.17 9.33
C LEU A 112 7.59 3.04 10.33
N ALA A 113 6.56 2.55 11.02
CA ALA A 113 6.67 1.45 11.96
C ALA A 113 6.79 0.07 11.29
N VAL A 114 6.05 -0.16 10.19
CA VAL A 114 5.92 -1.50 9.58
C VAL A 114 6.94 -1.74 8.46
N VAL A 115 7.39 -0.70 7.74
CA VAL A 115 8.37 -0.81 6.65
C VAL A 115 9.63 -1.57 7.05
N PRO A 116 10.26 -1.34 8.22
CA PRO A 116 11.45 -2.08 8.65
C PRO A 116 11.23 -3.59 8.86
N VAL A 117 9.98 -4.03 9.03
CA VAL A 117 9.62 -5.42 9.32
C VAL A 117 9.30 -6.20 8.04
N SER A 118 8.44 -5.65 7.18
CA SER A 118 7.86 -6.38 6.04
C SER A 118 7.97 -5.67 4.69
N GLY A 119 8.39 -4.41 4.68
CA GLY A 119 8.19 -3.49 3.55
C GLY A 119 6.92 -2.64 3.69
N GLY A 120 6.08 -2.88 4.71
CA GLY A 120 4.98 -2.00 5.09
C GLY A 120 3.90 -1.88 4.02
N HIS A 121 3.47 -2.98 3.41
CA HIS A 121 2.43 -2.92 2.39
C HIS A 121 1.07 -2.62 3.01
N ILE A 122 0.70 -3.36 4.06
CA ILE A 122 -0.53 -3.25 4.87
C ILE A 122 -1.82 -3.06 4.04
N ASN A 123 -1.77 -3.48 2.77
CA ASN A 123 -2.77 -3.26 1.74
C ASN A 123 -2.58 -4.29 0.60
N PRO A 124 -3.63 -5.07 0.27
CA PRO A 124 -3.59 -6.02 -0.84
C PRO A 124 -3.22 -5.39 -2.19
N VAL A 125 -3.62 -4.15 -2.44
CA VAL A 125 -3.30 -3.39 -3.66
C VAL A 125 -1.79 -3.21 -3.82
N ILE A 126 -1.10 -2.81 -2.74
CA ILE A 126 0.35 -2.58 -2.77
C ILE A 126 1.09 -3.91 -2.95
N SER A 127 0.62 -4.97 -2.30
CA SER A 127 1.22 -6.31 -2.43
C SER A 127 1.04 -6.89 -3.82
N PHE A 128 -0.16 -6.75 -4.39
CA PHE A 128 -0.44 -7.21 -5.73
C PHE A 128 0.30 -6.38 -6.78
N SER A 129 0.31 -5.04 -6.68
CA SER A 129 1.09 -4.20 -7.60
C SER A 129 2.59 -4.50 -7.52
N ALA A 130 3.13 -4.71 -6.32
CA ALA A 130 4.52 -5.09 -6.12
C ALA A 130 4.84 -6.43 -6.81
N ALA A 131 3.93 -7.41 -6.74
CA ALA A 131 4.09 -8.68 -7.46
C ALA A 131 3.99 -8.53 -8.98
N LEU A 132 3.07 -7.70 -9.49
CA LEU A 132 2.95 -7.45 -10.93
C LEU A 132 4.24 -6.82 -11.49
N VAL A 133 4.76 -5.82 -10.78
CA VAL A 133 5.97 -5.06 -11.11
C VAL A 133 7.24 -5.92 -10.94
N GLY A 134 7.21 -6.97 -10.11
CA GLY A 134 8.37 -7.82 -9.83
C GLY A 134 9.21 -7.33 -8.64
N ILE A 135 8.67 -6.51 -7.75
CA ILE A 135 9.33 -6.13 -6.49
C ILE A 135 9.34 -7.32 -5.52
N ILE A 136 8.23 -8.05 -5.44
CA ILE A 136 8.10 -9.30 -4.67
C ILE A 136 7.59 -10.43 -5.57
N SER A 137 7.70 -11.67 -5.11
CA SER A 137 7.08 -12.79 -5.82
C SER A 137 5.55 -12.79 -5.64
N MET A 138 4.86 -13.48 -6.55
CA MET A 138 3.41 -13.70 -6.41
C MET A 138 3.06 -14.50 -5.15
N SER A 139 3.88 -15.50 -4.81
CA SER A 139 3.69 -16.31 -3.60
C SER A 139 3.77 -15.45 -2.32
N ARG A 140 4.75 -14.53 -2.24
CA ARG A 140 4.85 -13.57 -1.14
C ARG A 140 3.66 -12.63 -1.07
N ALA A 141 3.20 -12.12 -2.22
CA ALA A 141 2.01 -11.27 -2.25
C ALA A 141 0.78 -11.99 -1.71
N ILE A 142 0.58 -13.27 -2.04
CA ILE A 142 -0.53 -14.08 -1.50
C ILE A 142 -0.43 -14.19 0.03
N ILE A 143 0.76 -14.52 0.57
CA ILE A 143 0.98 -14.61 2.02
C ILE A 143 0.66 -13.27 2.70
N TYR A 144 1.11 -12.16 2.12
CA TYR A 144 0.86 -10.82 2.63
C TYR A 144 -0.62 -10.46 2.59
N ILE A 145 -1.31 -10.74 1.49
CA ILE A 145 -2.75 -10.46 1.34
C ILE A 145 -3.57 -11.22 2.38
N VAL A 146 -3.25 -12.49 2.63
CA VAL A 146 -3.92 -13.28 3.68
C VAL A 146 -3.64 -12.67 5.06
N ALA A 147 -2.39 -12.35 5.37
CA ALA A 147 -2.02 -11.71 6.63
C ALA A 147 -2.73 -10.36 6.83
N GLN A 148 -2.81 -9.54 5.79
CA GLN A 148 -3.50 -8.24 5.81
C GLN A 148 -5.00 -8.39 6.07
N CYS A 149 -5.65 -9.37 5.42
CA CYS A 149 -7.07 -9.66 5.63
C CYS A 149 -7.34 -10.14 7.07
N LEU A 150 -6.52 -11.05 7.60
CA LEU A 150 -6.62 -11.50 8.98
C LEU A 150 -6.38 -10.35 9.96
N GLY A 151 -5.36 -9.52 9.71
CA GLY A 151 -5.10 -8.31 10.46
C GLY A 151 -6.29 -7.37 10.48
N ALA A 152 -6.88 -7.08 9.32
CA ALA A 152 -8.06 -6.23 9.21
C ALA A 152 -9.26 -6.75 10.03
N VAL A 153 -9.50 -8.06 10.04
CA VAL A 153 -10.53 -8.66 10.90
C VAL A 153 -10.22 -8.43 12.37
N LEU A 154 -8.97 -8.61 12.81
CA LEU A 154 -8.56 -8.34 14.19
C LEU A 154 -8.72 -6.85 14.56
N GLY A 155 -8.39 -5.94 13.65
CA GLY A 155 -8.59 -4.50 13.84
C GLY A 155 -10.08 -4.13 14.01
N ALA A 156 -10.94 -4.69 13.17
CA ALA A 156 -12.39 -4.50 13.26
C ALA A 156 -12.98 -5.10 14.56
N LEU A 157 -12.49 -6.26 15.01
CA LEU A 157 -12.86 -6.85 16.30
C LEU A 157 -12.43 -5.96 17.48
N ALA A 158 -11.20 -5.43 17.44
CA ALA A 158 -10.70 -4.52 18.46
C ALA A 158 -11.55 -3.23 18.53
N LEU A 159 -11.94 -2.69 17.37
CA LEU A 159 -12.83 -1.53 17.32
C LEU A 159 -14.20 -1.84 17.92
N ARG A 160 -14.81 -2.96 17.53
CA ARG A 160 -16.10 -3.40 18.07
C ARG A 160 -16.08 -3.56 19.59
N ALA A 161 -14.95 -3.99 20.15
CA ALA A 161 -14.80 -4.16 21.60
C ALA A 161 -14.77 -2.84 22.37
N VAL A 162 -14.45 -1.70 21.73
CA VAL A 162 -14.34 -0.39 22.40
C VAL A 162 -15.51 0.54 22.10
N VAL A 163 -16.24 0.34 20.99
CA VAL A 163 -17.41 1.16 20.65
C VAL A 163 -18.70 0.60 21.25
N SER A 164 -19.67 1.48 21.53
CA SER A 164 -21.00 1.05 21.93
C SER A 164 -21.77 0.45 20.76
N SER A 165 -22.77 -0.40 21.04
CA SER A 165 -23.62 -0.99 19.99
C SER A 165 -24.34 0.06 19.15
N SER A 166 -24.69 1.21 19.73
CA SER A 166 -25.30 2.32 18.98
C SER A 166 -24.34 2.94 17.96
N ILE A 167 -23.06 3.10 18.31
CA ILE A 167 -22.02 3.60 17.40
C ILE A 167 -21.70 2.56 16.33
N GLU A 168 -21.59 1.29 16.72
CA GLU A 168 -21.42 0.15 15.81
C GLU A 168 -22.49 0.15 14.71
N ASP A 169 -23.76 0.31 15.07
CA ASP A 169 -24.87 0.30 14.12
C ASP A 169 -24.95 1.58 13.27
N THR A 170 -24.70 2.75 13.87
CA THR A 170 -24.80 4.04 13.17
C THR A 170 -23.73 4.18 12.08
N PHE A 171 -22.50 3.76 12.39
CA PHE A 171 -21.35 3.95 11.51
C PHE A 171 -20.86 2.68 10.84
N SER A 172 -21.51 1.53 11.09
CA SER A 172 -21.12 0.24 10.54
C SER A 172 -19.64 -0.10 10.76
N LEU A 173 -19.16 0.17 11.98
CA LEU A 173 -17.74 0.07 12.36
C LEU A 173 -16.77 0.82 11.42
N GLY A 174 -17.20 1.93 10.81
CA GLY A 174 -16.36 2.69 9.86
C GLY A 174 -16.08 1.95 8.56
N GLY A 175 -16.81 0.87 8.27
CA GLY A 175 -16.63 0.04 7.08
C GLY A 175 -16.89 0.77 5.76
N CYS A 176 -16.35 0.23 4.67
CA CYS A 176 -16.54 0.79 3.33
C CYS A 176 -17.97 0.54 2.84
N THR A 177 -18.68 1.59 2.44
CA THR A 177 -20.05 1.53 1.94
C THR A 177 -20.15 2.14 0.54
N VAL A 178 -20.80 1.42 -0.38
CA VAL A 178 -21.16 1.94 -1.71
C VAL A 178 -22.54 2.59 -1.66
N THR A 179 -23.46 1.90 -0.98
CA THR A 179 -24.82 2.33 -0.71
C THR A 179 -25.19 1.94 0.72
N ILE A 180 -26.09 2.72 1.32
CA ILE A 180 -26.78 2.38 2.56
C ILE A 180 -28.28 2.38 2.34
N ILE A 181 -29.00 1.65 3.20
CA ILE A 181 -30.46 1.72 3.27
C ILE A 181 -30.82 2.75 4.35
N ALA A 182 -31.48 3.83 3.95
CA ALA A 182 -31.91 4.91 4.85
C ALA A 182 -33.44 4.98 4.94
N PRO A 183 -34.01 5.47 6.07
CA PRO A 183 -35.44 5.75 6.16
C PRO A 183 -35.85 6.82 5.14
N GLY A 184 -36.90 6.54 4.36
CA GLY A 184 -37.48 7.48 3.41
C GLY A 184 -38.97 7.73 3.66
N PRO A 185 -39.56 8.76 3.03
CA PRO A 185 -40.96 9.14 3.24
C PRO A 185 -41.97 8.02 2.93
N ASN A 186 -41.62 7.11 2.01
CA ASN A 186 -42.48 6.03 1.52
C ASN A 186 -41.90 4.64 1.85
N GLY A 187 -41.05 4.53 2.88
CA GLY A 187 -40.32 3.32 3.24
C GLY A 187 -38.81 3.43 3.03
N PRO A 188 -38.05 2.34 3.22
CA PRO A 188 -36.60 2.34 3.08
C PRO A 188 -36.17 2.71 1.66
N VAL A 189 -35.19 3.61 1.53
CA VAL A 189 -34.61 4.02 0.25
C VAL A 189 -33.10 3.74 0.24
N THR A 190 -32.60 3.24 -0.89
CA THR A 190 -31.16 3.06 -1.09
C THR A 190 -30.53 4.40 -1.46
N VAL A 191 -29.55 4.84 -0.67
CA VAL A 191 -28.81 6.09 -0.88
C VAL A 191 -27.33 5.76 -1.03
N GLY A 192 -26.67 6.33 -2.03
CA GLY A 192 -25.25 6.11 -2.28
C GLY A 192 -24.91 6.27 -3.76
N LEU A 193 -23.79 5.66 -4.15
CA LEU A 193 -23.35 5.66 -5.55
C LEU A 193 -23.96 4.51 -6.35
N GLU A 194 -24.11 4.74 -7.65
CA GLU A 194 -24.36 3.65 -8.57
C GLU A 194 -23.13 2.75 -8.67
N THR A 195 -23.35 1.44 -8.89
CA THR A 195 -22.29 0.44 -9.00
C THR A 195 -21.18 0.83 -9.98
N ALA A 196 -21.53 1.34 -11.15
CA ALA A 196 -20.55 1.77 -12.15
C ALA A 196 -19.72 2.98 -11.68
N GLN A 197 -20.35 3.94 -11.01
CA GLN A 197 -19.69 5.13 -10.48
C GLN A 197 -18.68 4.74 -9.39
N ALA A 198 -19.10 3.88 -8.45
CA ALA A 198 -18.23 3.38 -7.40
C ALA A 198 -17.04 2.57 -7.96
N LEU A 199 -17.28 1.72 -8.96
CA LEU A 199 -16.23 0.95 -9.61
C LEU A 199 -15.19 1.86 -10.30
N TRP A 200 -15.64 2.86 -11.06
CA TRP A 200 -14.71 3.80 -11.70
C TRP A 200 -13.91 4.59 -10.67
N LEU A 201 -14.55 5.02 -9.58
CA LEU A 201 -13.89 5.75 -8.52
C LEU A 201 -12.79 4.92 -7.85
N GLU A 202 -13.07 3.64 -7.53
CA GLU A 202 -12.04 2.72 -7.01
C GLU A 202 -10.88 2.52 -7.99
N ILE A 203 -11.16 2.35 -9.28
CA ILE A 203 -10.14 2.17 -10.31
C ILE A 203 -9.22 3.39 -10.38
N PHE A 204 -9.79 4.59 -10.50
CA PHE A 204 -9.02 5.83 -10.65
C PHE A 204 -8.27 6.18 -9.37
N CYS A 205 -8.92 6.11 -8.21
CA CYS A 205 -8.26 6.37 -6.93
C CYS A 205 -7.10 5.40 -6.68
N THR A 206 -7.29 4.12 -6.99
CA THR A 206 -6.22 3.12 -6.85
C THR A 206 -5.07 3.38 -7.82
N PHE A 207 -5.37 3.67 -9.09
CA PHE A 207 -4.34 4.01 -10.06
C PHE A 207 -3.53 5.25 -9.63
N VAL A 208 -4.21 6.33 -9.23
CA VAL A 208 -3.55 7.56 -8.77
C VAL A 208 -2.76 7.31 -7.49
N PHE A 209 -3.26 6.51 -6.56
CA PHE A 209 -2.52 6.13 -5.36
C PHE A 209 -1.19 5.44 -5.71
N LEU A 210 -1.23 4.44 -6.60
CA LEU A 210 -0.03 3.72 -7.03
C LEU A 210 0.92 4.63 -7.83
N PHE A 211 0.39 5.40 -8.76
CA PHE A 211 1.14 6.29 -9.64
C PHE A 211 1.81 7.45 -8.89
N ALA A 212 1.05 8.16 -8.06
CA ALA A 212 1.50 9.40 -7.42
C ALA A 212 2.24 9.18 -6.09
N SER A 213 2.26 7.95 -5.56
CA SER A 213 2.97 7.66 -4.30
C SER A 213 3.83 6.40 -4.35
N ILE A 214 3.22 5.23 -4.56
CA ILE A 214 3.91 3.94 -4.47
C ILE A 214 5.01 3.78 -5.52
N TRP A 215 4.84 4.36 -6.71
CA TRP A 215 5.89 4.39 -7.74
C TRP A 215 7.20 4.98 -7.22
N MET A 216 7.15 6.04 -6.41
CA MET A 216 8.37 6.62 -5.81
C MET A 216 9.04 5.70 -4.80
N ALA A 217 8.26 4.85 -4.13
CA ALA A 217 8.81 3.82 -3.23
C ALA A 217 9.46 2.67 -4.02
N TYR A 218 8.95 2.36 -5.22
CA TYR A 218 9.52 1.34 -6.10
C TYR A 218 10.78 1.82 -6.84
N ASP A 219 10.89 3.11 -7.16
CA ASP A 219 12.11 3.68 -7.73
C ASP A 219 13.17 3.93 -6.65
N HIS A 220 14.13 3.00 -6.52
CA HIS A 220 15.20 3.09 -5.53
C HIS A 220 16.04 4.38 -5.63
N ARG A 221 16.20 4.96 -6.83
CA ARG A 221 16.92 6.22 -6.99
C ARG A 221 16.16 7.36 -6.32
N GLN A 222 14.86 7.44 -6.57
CA GLN A 222 13.99 8.45 -5.97
C GLN A 222 13.86 8.23 -4.46
N ALA A 223 13.64 6.99 -4.03
CA ALA A 223 13.55 6.65 -2.61
C ALA A 223 14.82 7.01 -1.84
N LYS A 224 16.00 6.79 -2.44
CA LYS A 224 17.29 7.17 -1.84
C LYS A 224 17.51 8.69 -1.86
N ALA A 225 17.12 9.38 -2.93
CA ALA A 225 17.30 10.83 -3.06
C ALA A 225 16.39 11.62 -2.12
N LEU A 226 15.14 11.22 -1.98
CA LEU A 226 14.14 11.89 -1.13
C LEU A 226 14.21 11.44 0.34
N GLY A 227 14.73 10.23 0.58
CA GLY A 227 14.77 9.61 1.89
C GLY A 227 13.45 8.92 2.27
N HIS A 228 13.56 7.89 3.11
CA HIS A 228 12.44 7.02 3.49
C HIS A 228 11.29 7.81 4.14
N VAL A 229 11.58 8.72 5.07
CA VAL A 229 10.54 9.49 5.78
C VAL A 229 9.70 10.31 4.81
N THR A 230 10.35 10.99 3.85
CA THR A 230 9.67 11.81 2.84
C THR A 230 8.77 10.95 1.95
N VAL A 231 9.28 9.83 1.44
CA VAL A 231 8.49 8.93 0.57
C VAL A 231 7.26 8.40 1.30
N LEU A 232 7.41 7.90 2.53
CA LEU A 232 6.29 7.37 3.30
C LEU A 232 5.29 8.46 3.69
N SER A 233 5.74 9.69 3.92
CA SER A 233 4.87 10.84 4.15
C SER A 233 4.05 11.19 2.91
N ILE A 234 4.65 11.10 1.72
CA ILE A 234 3.92 11.31 0.46
C ILE A 234 2.86 10.23 0.25
N VAL A 235 3.14 8.96 0.60
CA VAL A 235 2.14 7.88 0.56
C VAL A 235 0.94 8.21 1.45
N GLY A 236 1.17 8.63 2.68
CA GLY A 236 0.10 9.07 3.58
C GLY A 236 -0.68 10.27 3.04
N LEU A 237 0.01 11.32 2.59
CA LEU A 237 -0.61 12.52 2.04
C LEU A 237 -1.47 12.25 0.81
N VAL A 238 -0.96 11.47 -0.16
CA VAL A 238 -1.72 11.11 -1.36
C VAL A 238 -2.95 10.29 -0.99
N LEU A 239 -2.83 9.33 -0.08
CA LEU A 239 -3.98 8.53 0.37
C LEU A 239 -5.04 9.40 1.06
N GLY A 240 -4.64 10.30 1.96
CA GLY A 240 -5.55 11.25 2.60
C GLY A 240 -6.24 12.17 1.59
N LEU A 241 -5.51 12.70 0.61
CA LEU A 241 -6.08 13.51 -0.47
C LEU A 241 -7.11 12.73 -1.31
N LEU A 242 -6.84 11.47 -1.61
CA LEU A 242 -7.76 10.62 -2.36
C LEU A 242 -9.04 10.31 -1.56
N VAL A 243 -8.93 10.09 -0.25
CA VAL A 243 -10.08 9.98 0.65
C VAL A 243 -10.89 11.29 0.64
N PHE A 244 -10.23 12.44 0.74
CA PHE A 244 -10.91 13.74 0.68
C PHE A 244 -11.66 13.95 -0.64
N ILE A 245 -10.99 13.70 -1.76
CA ILE A 245 -11.55 13.87 -3.10
C ILE A 245 -12.72 12.93 -3.31
N SER A 246 -12.57 11.63 -3.00
CA SER A 246 -13.62 10.65 -3.24
C SER A 246 -14.88 10.89 -2.39
N THR A 247 -14.71 11.32 -1.14
CA THR A 247 -15.82 11.65 -0.23
C THR A 247 -16.49 12.98 -0.57
N THR A 248 -15.76 13.95 -1.14
CA THR A 248 -16.28 15.29 -1.43
C THR A 248 -16.83 15.45 -2.85
N VAL A 249 -16.17 14.90 -3.87
CA VAL A 249 -16.59 15.01 -5.29
C VAL A 249 -17.93 14.35 -5.53
N THR A 250 -18.18 13.23 -4.86
CA THR A 250 -19.45 12.52 -5.00
C THR A 250 -20.57 13.20 -4.21
N ALA A 251 -20.24 13.79 -3.05
CA ALA A 251 -21.16 14.42 -2.09
C ALA A 251 -22.42 13.58 -1.77
N LYS A 252 -22.41 12.28 -2.11
CA LYS A 252 -23.55 11.40 -1.95
C LYS A 252 -23.52 10.79 -0.57
N LYS A 253 -24.55 11.07 0.22
CA LYS A 253 -24.79 10.40 1.50
C LYS A 253 -24.83 8.89 1.28
N GLY A 254 -24.25 8.13 2.20
CA GLY A 254 -24.20 6.66 2.11
C GLY A 254 -23.02 6.09 1.34
N TYR A 255 -22.16 6.93 0.75
CA TYR A 255 -20.87 6.50 0.23
C TYR A 255 -19.76 6.78 1.24
N GLY A 256 -18.99 5.75 1.60
CA GLY A 256 -17.93 5.82 2.61
C GLY A 256 -16.60 6.42 2.13
N GLY A 257 -16.49 6.80 0.86
CA GLY A 257 -15.21 7.16 0.24
C GLY A 257 -14.54 5.98 -0.44
N ALA A 258 -13.52 6.26 -1.25
CA ALA A 258 -12.77 5.21 -1.95
C ALA A 258 -12.01 4.34 -0.94
N GLY A 259 -12.24 3.03 -1.02
CA GLY A 259 -11.61 2.02 -0.19
C GLY A 259 -10.11 1.94 -0.45
N ILE A 260 -9.68 1.73 -1.70
CA ILE A 260 -8.26 1.60 -2.15
C ILE A 260 -7.49 0.44 -1.47
N ASN A 261 -8.03 -0.12 -0.39
CA ASN A 261 -7.46 -1.16 0.43
C ASN A 261 -8.53 -2.24 0.66
N PRO A 262 -8.50 -3.34 -0.13
CA PRO A 262 -9.48 -4.41 -0.01
C PRO A 262 -9.55 -5.04 1.39
N ALA A 263 -8.42 -5.21 2.08
CA ALA A 263 -8.40 -5.75 3.43
C ALA A 263 -9.11 -4.81 4.43
N ARG A 264 -8.87 -3.50 4.34
CA ARG A 264 -9.54 -2.48 5.17
C ARG A 264 -11.05 -2.46 4.97
N CYS A 265 -11.53 -2.76 3.78
CA CYS A 265 -12.97 -2.89 3.54
C CYS A 265 -13.50 -4.26 4.03
N LEU A 266 -12.72 -5.33 3.89
CA LEU A 266 -13.10 -6.69 4.27
C LEU A 266 -13.28 -6.87 5.79
N GLY A 267 -12.35 -6.33 6.60
CA GLY A 267 -12.36 -6.52 8.06
C GLY A 267 -13.71 -6.17 8.71
N PRO A 268 -14.17 -4.91 8.61
CA PRO A 268 -15.49 -4.51 9.11
C PRO A 268 -16.64 -5.26 8.46
N ALA A 269 -16.57 -5.58 7.16
CA ALA A 269 -17.62 -6.34 6.47
C ALA A 269 -17.82 -7.75 7.06
N ILE A 270 -16.73 -8.43 7.42
CA ILE A 270 -16.79 -9.75 8.08
C ILE A 270 -17.39 -9.62 9.50
N ILE A 271 -17.00 -8.60 10.25
CA ILE A 271 -17.40 -8.47 11.66
C ILE A 271 -18.82 -7.92 11.84
N ARG A 272 -19.18 -6.88 11.08
CA ARG A 272 -20.48 -6.20 11.18
C ARG A 272 -21.53 -6.78 10.25
N GLY A 273 -21.14 -7.29 9.08
CA GLY A 273 -22.07 -7.83 8.08
C GLY A 273 -23.06 -6.79 7.54
N GLY A 274 -24.21 -7.28 7.06
CA GLY A 274 -25.28 -6.44 6.53
C GLY A 274 -24.89 -5.73 5.24
N HIS A 275 -25.25 -4.44 5.13
CA HIS A 275 -25.07 -3.65 3.91
C HIS A 275 -23.60 -3.38 3.54
N LEU A 276 -22.64 -3.68 4.41
CA LEU A 276 -21.20 -3.67 4.05
C LEU A 276 -20.85 -4.72 2.98
N TRP A 277 -21.71 -5.72 2.79
CA TRP A 277 -21.60 -6.70 1.70
C TRP A 277 -22.20 -6.19 0.38
N ASP A 278 -23.05 -5.15 0.41
CA ASP A 278 -23.70 -4.60 -0.76
C ASP A 278 -22.67 -3.88 -1.64
N GLY A 279 -22.35 -4.48 -2.79
CA GLY A 279 -21.31 -3.97 -3.68
C GLY A 279 -19.88 -4.20 -3.18
N HIS A 280 -19.66 -5.05 -2.18
CA HIS A 280 -18.33 -5.28 -1.59
C HIS A 280 -17.27 -5.73 -2.61
N TRP A 281 -17.68 -6.49 -3.62
CA TRP A 281 -16.81 -6.95 -4.70
C TRP A 281 -16.11 -5.80 -5.44
N ILE A 282 -16.70 -4.59 -5.44
CA ILE A 282 -16.15 -3.39 -6.08
C ILE A 282 -14.82 -3.01 -5.43
N PHE A 283 -14.70 -3.14 -4.11
CA PHE A 283 -13.48 -2.87 -3.35
C PHE A 283 -12.35 -3.88 -3.62
N TRP A 284 -12.63 -4.95 -4.37
CA TRP A 284 -11.63 -5.92 -4.83
C TRP A 284 -11.34 -5.76 -6.31
N VAL A 285 -12.38 -5.74 -7.14
CA VAL A 285 -12.24 -5.69 -8.60
C VAL A 285 -11.73 -4.32 -9.06
N GLY A 286 -12.26 -3.23 -8.53
CA GLY A 286 -11.83 -1.88 -8.89
C GLY A 286 -10.35 -1.66 -8.63
N PRO A 287 -9.85 -1.91 -7.41
CA PRO A 287 -8.44 -1.77 -7.12
C PRO A 287 -7.54 -2.74 -7.90
N THR A 288 -7.99 -3.97 -8.15
CA THR A 288 -7.24 -4.94 -9.00
C THR A 288 -7.06 -4.40 -10.42
N ILE A 289 -8.10 -3.84 -11.03
CA ILE A 289 -8.02 -3.20 -12.35
C ILE A 289 -7.07 -1.99 -12.29
N GLY A 290 -7.11 -1.19 -11.22
CA GLY A 290 -6.17 -0.10 -10.96
C GLY A 290 -4.70 -0.56 -10.92
N CYS A 291 -4.41 -1.69 -10.24
CA CYS A 291 -3.09 -2.31 -10.22
C CYS A 291 -2.62 -2.73 -11.62
N VAL A 292 -3.51 -3.33 -12.42
CA VAL A 292 -3.19 -3.75 -13.79
C VAL A 292 -2.93 -2.54 -14.69
N ALA A 293 -3.75 -1.48 -14.59
CA ALA A 293 -3.55 -0.24 -15.34
C ALA A 293 -2.20 0.42 -14.98
N PHE A 294 -1.86 0.46 -13.68
CA PHE A 294 -0.55 0.93 -13.23
C PHE A 294 0.59 0.07 -13.78
N TYR A 295 0.47 -1.26 -13.72
CA TYR A 295 1.45 -2.18 -14.30
C TYR A 295 1.66 -1.93 -15.81
N VAL A 296 0.59 -1.76 -16.58
CA VAL A 296 0.69 -1.42 -18.02
C VAL A 296 1.43 -0.10 -18.21
N TYR A 297 1.14 0.92 -17.40
CA TYR A 297 1.87 2.18 -17.40
C TYR A 297 3.38 1.97 -17.17
N THR A 298 3.78 1.11 -16.23
CA THR A 298 5.20 0.80 -15.98
C THR A 298 5.93 0.22 -17.18
N LYS A 299 5.22 -0.44 -18.11
CA LYS A 299 5.79 -1.04 -19.33
C LYS A 299 5.95 -0.06 -20.49
N ILE A 300 5.28 1.08 -20.44
CA ILE A 300 5.42 2.12 -21.46
C ILE A 300 6.70 2.96 -21.21
N ILE A 301 7.16 3.03 -19.95
CA ILE A 301 8.31 3.84 -19.55
C ILE A 301 9.62 3.14 -19.94
N PRO A 302 10.67 3.88 -20.32
CA PRO A 302 11.98 3.30 -20.60
C PRO A 302 12.51 2.43 -19.45
N PRO A 303 13.03 1.22 -19.71
CA PRO A 303 13.50 0.27 -18.69
C PRO A 303 14.58 0.82 -17.76
N LYS A 304 15.32 1.85 -18.20
CA LYS A 304 16.37 2.53 -17.42
C LYS A 304 15.83 3.23 -16.16
N HIS A 305 14.52 3.47 -16.09
CA HIS A 305 13.84 3.99 -14.89
C HIS A 305 13.25 2.88 -13.99
N PHE A 306 13.39 1.61 -14.37
CA PHE A 306 12.70 0.48 -13.75
C PHE A 306 13.64 -0.61 -13.22
N LEU A 307 14.95 -0.51 -13.43
CA LEU A 307 15.89 -1.54 -12.99
C LEU A 307 16.03 -1.53 -11.46
N ALA A 308 15.13 -2.28 -10.80
CA ALA A 308 15.31 -2.71 -9.44
C ALA A 308 16.51 -3.67 -9.41
N GLU A 309 17.69 -3.11 -9.15
CA GLU A 309 18.95 -3.86 -8.97
C GLU A 309 18.83 -4.90 -7.84
N TYR A 310 17.79 -4.79 -6.99
CA TYR A 310 17.52 -5.61 -5.79
C TYR A 310 16.11 -6.24 -5.74
N GLY A 311 15.40 -6.39 -6.87
CA GLY A 311 14.03 -6.95 -6.92
C GLY A 311 13.93 -8.44 -7.31
N PHE A 312 12.72 -9.00 -7.24
CA PHE A 312 12.42 -10.32 -7.79
C PHE A 312 12.59 -10.29 -9.33
N LYS A 313 13.42 -11.18 -9.88
CA LYS A 313 13.93 -11.06 -11.27
C LYS A 313 12.86 -11.15 -12.38
N HIS A 314 11.61 -11.47 -12.04
CA HIS A 314 10.54 -11.71 -13.01
C HIS A 314 9.31 -10.86 -12.70
N ASP A 315 8.90 -10.06 -13.67
CA ASP A 315 7.61 -9.38 -13.66
C ASP A 315 6.47 -10.32 -14.13
N PHE A 316 5.23 -9.85 -14.05
CA PHE A 316 4.06 -10.63 -14.45
C PHE A 316 4.15 -11.16 -15.89
N VAL A 317 4.60 -10.36 -16.86
CA VAL A 317 4.73 -10.80 -18.27
C VAL A 317 5.80 -11.89 -18.42
N GLY A 318 6.91 -11.78 -17.68
CA GLY A 318 7.94 -12.81 -17.64
C GLY A 318 7.46 -14.13 -17.05
N VAL A 319 6.53 -14.09 -16.08
CA VAL A 319 5.86 -15.29 -15.54
C VAL A 319 4.88 -15.88 -16.55
N VAL A 320 4.00 -15.06 -17.15
CA VAL A 320 3.00 -15.53 -18.13
C VAL A 320 3.67 -16.14 -19.37
N LYS A 321 4.73 -15.52 -19.90
CA LYS A 321 5.51 -16.11 -21.01
C LYS A 321 6.17 -17.44 -20.64
N ALA A 322 6.44 -17.68 -19.36
CA ALA A 322 6.94 -18.97 -18.90
C ALA A 322 5.84 -20.03 -18.98
N LEU A 323 4.64 -19.68 -18.50
CA LEU A 323 3.47 -20.55 -18.49
C LEU A 323 3.01 -20.95 -19.89
N SER A 324 3.08 -20.04 -20.86
CA SER A 324 2.70 -20.33 -22.25
C SER A 324 3.69 -21.23 -23.00
N ASN A 325 4.88 -21.44 -22.44
CA ASN A 325 5.96 -22.22 -23.04
C ASN A 325 6.16 -23.59 -22.36
N VAL A 326 5.31 -23.96 -21.41
CA VAL A 326 5.23 -25.27 -20.74
C VAL A 326 4.02 -26.01 -21.30
#